data_AF-A0A1D2QGG5-F1
#
_entry.id   AF-A0A1D2QGG5-F1
#
_cell.length_a   1.000
_cell.length_b   1.000
_cell.length_c   1.000
_cell.angle_alpha   90.00
_cell.angle_beta   90.00
_cell.angle_gamma   90.00
#
_symmetry.space_group_name_H-M   'P 1'
#
loop_
_entity.id
_entity.type
_entity.pdbx_description
1 polymer ?
#
loop_
_entity_poly.entity_id
_entity_poly.type
_entity_poly.pdbx_seq_one_letter_code
_entity_poly.pdbx_strand_id
1 'polypeptide(L)'
;MNITETIRRVRRGIKEPHLVTRELNKHYYKRKEPGPDAVEFFDEDWDNLIILDACRYDTFKKCNTLPGELQSRQTKSSSTPDFLATYFDGADLRDTVYVTANPQLYRKRDRIDVQLHDVINIWQDEGWDDEFRTVRPETVVDVAKDAAEQYPDKRLVVHFIQPHYPFIGPTGKEHLDLDSLDFWNRVMAGEVDVPVSVLYKAYEENVEMVLPHVEELLSTLQGKSVVTADHGEAFGERARPIPMAEYGHPNGIYIPQLTTVPWLVHQNGVRRSITEGDEGEHMEEDVSVDVEQRLQDLGYA
;
A
#
# COMPACT_ATOMS: atom_id res chain seq x y z
N MET A 1 -30.10 -3.40 9.07
CA MET A 1 -29.69 -4.12 7.85
C MET A 1 -30.86 -4.13 6.89
N ASN A 2 -30.73 -3.51 5.72
CA ASN A 2 -31.86 -3.25 4.80
C ASN A 2 -32.17 -4.51 3.98
N ILE A 3 -33.45 -4.94 3.91
CA ILE A 3 -33.87 -6.18 3.22
C ILE A 3 -33.39 -6.21 1.75
N THR A 4 -33.42 -5.06 1.09
CA THR A 4 -32.94 -4.89 -0.30
C THR A 4 -31.45 -5.21 -0.44
N GLU A 5 -30.65 -4.85 0.56
CA GLU A 5 -29.21 -5.11 0.59
C GLU A 5 -28.91 -6.59 0.82
N THR A 6 -29.66 -7.23 1.72
CA THR A 6 -29.57 -8.68 1.96
C THR A 6 -29.90 -9.47 0.70
N ILE A 7 -30.97 -9.12 -0.02
CA ILE A 7 -31.34 -9.78 -1.29
C ILE A 7 -30.25 -9.59 -2.36
N ARG A 8 -29.65 -8.41 -2.45
CA ARG A 8 -28.54 -8.12 -3.38
C ARG A 8 -27.31 -8.97 -3.08
N ARG A 9 -26.90 -9.07 -1.81
CA ARG A 9 -25.76 -9.89 -1.36
C ARG A 9 -26.00 -11.38 -1.63
N VAL A 10 -27.20 -11.89 -1.35
CA VAL A 10 -27.56 -13.29 -1.63
C VAL A 10 -27.51 -13.59 -3.13
N ARG A 11 -28.08 -12.72 -3.98
CA ARG A 11 -28.01 -12.89 -5.44
C ARG A 11 -26.57 -12.86 -5.96
N ARG A 12 -25.72 -11.97 -5.43
CA ARG A 12 -24.30 -11.92 -5.78
C ARG A 12 -23.58 -13.21 -5.37
N GLY A 13 -23.77 -13.70 -4.15
CA GLY A 13 -23.16 -14.94 -3.68
C GLY A 13 -23.58 -16.19 -4.47
N ILE A 14 -24.78 -16.21 -5.05
CA ILE A 14 -25.21 -17.29 -5.96
C ILE A 14 -24.50 -17.19 -7.31
N LYS A 15 -24.32 -15.96 -7.84
CA LYS A 15 -23.62 -15.73 -9.13
C LYS A 15 -22.11 -15.92 -9.02
N GLU A 16 -21.54 -15.53 -7.88
CA GLU A 16 -20.10 -15.49 -7.59
C GLU A 16 -19.81 -16.31 -6.31
N PRO A 17 -19.92 -17.65 -6.36
CA PRO A 17 -19.77 -18.51 -5.17
C PRO A 17 -18.38 -18.44 -4.53
N HIS A 18 -17.37 -18.00 -5.29
CA HIS A 18 -16.03 -17.73 -4.77
C HIS A 18 -16.04 -16.62 -3.71
N LEU A 19 -16.92 -15.61 -3.81
CA LEU A 19 -17.03 -14.57 -2.78
C LEU A 19 -17.56 -15.10 -1.45
N VAL A 20 -18.48 -16.07 -1.49
CA VAL A 20 -18.97 -16.72 -0.25
C VAL A 20 -17.83 -17.49 0.42
N THR A 21 -17.04 -18.22 -0.38
CA THR A 21 -15.85 -18.92 0.10
C THR A 21 -14.84 -17.96 0.72
N ARG A 22 -14.57 -16.83 0.06
CA ARG A 22 -13.68 -15.79 0.59
C ARG A 22 -14.19 -15.23 1.91
N GLU A 23 -15.47 -14.92 2.05
CA GLU A 23 -16.02 -14.43 3.32
C GLU A 23 -15.89 -15.45 4.47
N LEU A 24 -16.02 -16.76 4.18
CA LEU A 24 -15.73 -17.81 5.17
C LEU A 24 -14.24 -17.84 5.57
N ASN A 25 -13.33 -17.69 4.61
CA ASN A 25 -11.91 -17.58 4.87
C ASN A 25 -11.58 -16.33 5.69
N LYS A 26 -12.16 -15.16 5.37
CA LYS A 26 -12.00 -13.93 6.17
C LYS A 26 -12.42 -14.13 7.62
N HIS A 27 -13.55 -14.79 7.84
CA HIS A 27 -14.02 -15.06 9.21
C HIS A 27 -13.08 -15.98 10.00
N TYR A 28 -12.43 -16.93 9.32
CA TYR A 28 -11.37 -17.74 9.93
C TYR A 28 -10.14 -16.88 10.27
N TYR A 29 -9.69 -16.05 9.35
CA TYR A 29 -8.50 -15.21 9.52
C TYR A 29 -8.67 -14.13 10.59
N LYS A 30 -9.84 -13.50 10.71
CA LYS A 30 -10.17 -12.57 11.79
C LYS A 30 -10.07 -13.17 13.19
N ARG A 31 -10.24 -14.49 13.33
CA ARG A 31 -10.08 -15.19 14.62
C ARG A 31 -8.64 -15.64 14.89
N LYS A 32 -7.82 -15.59 13.85
CA LYS A 32 -6.46 -16.09 13.77
C LYS A 32 -5.50 -14.92 13.59
N GLU A 33 -5.86 -13.75 14.13
CA GLU A 33 -5.15 -12.48 13.93
C GLU A 33 -3.64 -12.68 13.83
N PRO A 34 -2.96 -11.92 12.96
CA PRO A 34 -1.52 -11.96 12.83
C PRO A 34 -0.88 -11.98 14.23
N GLY A 35 0.08 -12.90 14.40
CA GLY A 35 0.56 -13.30 15.72
C GLY A 35 1.08 -12.12 16.55
N PRO A 36 1.29 -12.32 17.86
CA PRO A 36 1.72 -11.26 18.78
C PRO A 36 3.05 -10.60 18.40
N ASP A 37 3.81 -11.20 17.50
CA ASP A 37 5.11 -10.71 17.01
C ASP A 37 5.00 -9.87 15.72
N ALA A 38 3.77 -9.48 15.32
CA ALA A 38 3.58 -8.56 14.20
C ALA A 38 4.06 -7.15 14.55
N VAL A 39 4.58 -6.44 13.55
CA VAL A 39 5.18 -5.11 13.74
C VAL A 39 4.13 -4.06 14.07
N GLU A 40 4.47 -3.17 15.01
CA GLU A 40 3.75 -1.95 15.32
C GLU A 40 4.50 -0.78 14.67
N PHE A 41 4.10 -0.38 13.47
CA PHE A 41 4.90 0.51 12.61
C PHE A 41 5.31 1.82 13.29
N PHE A 42 4.41 2.45 14.05
CA PHE A 42 4.65 3.76 14.67
C PHE A 42 5.40 3.70 16.00
N ASP A 43 5.43 2.53 16.65
CA ASP A 43 6.22 2.28 17.87
C ASP A 43 7.70 1.97 17.55
N GLU A 44 8.01 1.60 16.30
CA GLU A 44 9.36 1.31 15.86
C GLU A 44 10.22 2.58 15.77
N ASP A 45 11.50 2.43 16.10
CA ASP A 45 12.48 3.52 16.05
C ASP A 45 12.92 3.80 14.61
N TRP A 46 12.38 4.85 13.98
CA TRP A 46 12.79 5.35 12.66
C TRP A 46 12.48 6.84 12.52
N ASP A 47 13.26 7.53 11.69
CA ASP A 47 13.04 8.93 11.31
C ASP A 47 12.29 9.02 9.97
N ASN A 48 12.52 8.07 9.06
CA ASN A 48 11.81 7.97 7.78
C ASN A 48 11.28 6.54 7.56
N LEU A 49 9.98 6.39 7.33
CA LEU A 49 9.32 5.14 6.96
C LEU A 49 8.92 5.20 5.48
N ILE A 50 9.61 4.43 4.65
CA ILE A 50 9.37 4.34 3.21
C ILE A 50 8.54 3.08 2.96
N ILE A 51 7.29 3.26 2.56
CA ILE A 51 6.31 2.20 2.32
C ILE A 51 6.15 1.99 0.80
N LEU A 52 6.34 0.74 0.37
CA LEU A 52 6.05 0.27 -0.98
C LEU A 52 4.74 -0.52 -0.97
N ASP A 53 3.69 0.04 -1.56
CA ASP A 53 2.33 -0.54 -1.56
C ASP A 53 2.32 -1.95 -2.20
N ALA A 54 1.74 -2.91 -1.46
CA ALA A 54 1.66 -4.32 -1.83
C ALA A 54 3.00 -5.04 -2.07
N CYS A 55 4.11 -4.55 -1.51
CA CYS A 55 5.42 -5.17 -1.71
C CYS A 55 5.65 -6.44 -0.86
N ARG A 56 5.65 -7.60 -1.53
CA ARG A 56 6.05 -8.90 -0.95
C ARG A 56 7.52 -8.94 -0.56
N TYR A 57 7.81 -9.50 0.63
CA TYR A 57 9.18 -9.73 1.08
C TYR A 57 10.04 -10.56 0.11
N ASP A 58 9.50 -11.63 -0.46
CA ASP A 58 10.28 -12.56 -1.31
C ASP A 58 10.75 -11.89 -2.61
N THR A 59 9.88 -11.09 -3.23
CA THR A 59 10.18 -10.35 -4.44
C THR A 59 11.11 -9.19 -4.15
N PHE A 60 10.84 -8.42 -3.08
CA PHE A 60 11.76 -7.37 -2.61
C PHE A 60 13.16 -7.95 -2.41
N LYS A 61 13.28 -9.04 -1.65
CA LYS A 61 14.58 -9.70 -1.38
C LYS A 61 15.29 -10.15 -2.66
N LYS A 62 14.55 -10.62 -3.67
CA LYS A 62 15.11 -11.05 -4.96
C LYS A 62 15.68 -9.86 -5.75
N CYS A 63 14.97 -8.73 -5.76
CA CYS A 63 15.32 -7.55 -6.55
C CYS A 63 16.22 -6.55 -5.79
N ASN A 64 16.32 -6.66 -4.47
CA ASN A 64 16.91 -5.64 -3.61
C ASN A 64 18.37 -5.35 -3.96
N THR A 65 18.62 -4.10 -4.36
CA THR A 65 19.96 -3.50 -4.54
C THR A 65 20.29 -2.47 -3.47
N LEU A 66 19.35 -2.16 -2.57
CA LEU A 66 19.48 -1.07 -1.60
C LEU A 66 20.54 -1.37 -0.52
N PRO A 67 21.24 -0.34 -0.02
CA PRO A 67 22.11 -0.48 1.14
C PRO A 67 21.29 -0.66 2.42
N GLY A 68 21.72 -1.56 3.30
CA GLY A 68 21.10 -1.72 4.63
C GLY A 68 20.99 -3.17 5.08
N GLU A 69 20.33 -3.36 6.21
CA GLU A 69 20.08 -4.68 6.79
C GLU A 69 18.63 -5.11 6.52
N LEU A 70 18.45 -6.05 5.60
CA LEU A 70 17.14 -6.59 5.23
C LEU A 70 16.72 -7.75 6.14
N GLN A 71 15.53 -7.62 6.72
CA GLN A 71 14.81 -8.69 7.41
C GLN A 71 13.38 -8.81 6.87
N SER A 72 12.67 -9.86 7.29
CA SER A 72 11.21 -9.92 7.12
C SER A 72 10.52 -9.56 8.44
N ARG A 73 9.31 -9.00 8.33
CA ARG A 73 8.38 -8.76 9.43
C ARG A 73 6.99 -9.25 9.05
N GLN A 74 6.16 -9.51 10.05
CA GLN A 74 4.74 -9.76 9.86
C GLN A 74 3.98 -8.44 10.05
N THR A 75 3.18 -8.03 9.08
CA THR A 75 2.21 -6.93 9.22
C THR A 75 0.86 -7.50 9.65
N LYS A 76 0.05 -6.68 10.33
CA LYS A 76 -1.32 -7.04 10.70
C LYS A 76 -2.35 -6.80 9.61
N SER A 77 -1.91 -6.25 8.48
CA SER A 77 -2.78 -5.84 7.41
C SER A 77 -2.60 -6.68 6.14
N SER A 78 -3.67 -6.83 5.36
CA SER A 78 -3.62 -7.51 4.06
C SER A 78 -4.00 -6.61 2.89
N SER A 79 -4.15 -5.31 3.12
CA SER A 79 -4.54 -4.30 2.13
C SER A 79 -4.33 -2.89 2.72
N THR A 80 -4.11 -1.84 1.94
CA THR A 80 -3.94 -0.48 2.46
C THR A 80 -5.11 -0.01 3.34
N PRO A 81 -6.40 -0.27 3.02
CA PRO A 81 -7.49 0.06 3.93
C PRO A 81 -7.40 -0.65 5.28
N ASP A 82 -6.87 -1.87 5.31
CA ASP A 82 -6.64 -2.64 6.54
C ASP A 82 -5.45 -2.05 7.32
N PHE A 83 -4.40 -1.63 6.61
CA PHE A 83 -3.22 -0.97 7.19
C PHE A 83 -3.60 0.33 7.90
N LEU A 84 -4.34 1.21 7.21
CA LEU A 84 -4.79 2.47 7.79
C LEU A 84 -5.74 2.23 8.98
N ALA A 85 -6.70 1.31 8.87
CA ALA A 85 -7.59 0.98 9.98
C ALA A 85 -6.86 0.33 11.18
N THR A 86 -5.74 -0.35 10.95
CA THR A 86 -5.00 -1.05 12.00
C THR A 86 -3.99 -0.13 12.70
N TYR A 87 -3.33 0.74 11.95
CA TYR A 87 -2.17 1.49 12.45
C TYR A 87 -2.38 3.00 12.52
N PHE A 88 -3.28 3.58 11.71
CA PHE A 88 -3.57 5.02 11.75
C PHE A 88 -4.77 5.33 12.65
N ASP A 89 -5.80 4.47 12.69
CA ASP A 89 -7.00 4.74 13.48
C ASP A 89 -6.69 4.81 14.99
N GLY A 90 -7.00 5.95 15.59
CA GLY A 90 -6.71 6.31 16.98
C GLY A 90 -5.26 6.72 17.25
N ALA A 91 -4.38 6.81 16.24
CA ALA A 91 -2.97 7.12 16.45
C ALA A 91 -2.74 8.64 16.57
N ASP A 92 -1.88 9.02 17.53
CA ASP A 92 -1.33 10.37 17.66
C ASP A 92 0.05 10.42 16.99
N LEU A 93 0.09 11.00 15.81
CA LEU A 93 1.23 11.12 14.91
C LEU A 93 1.53 12.59 14.60
N ARG A 94 1.29 13.49 15.56
CA ARG A 94 1.57 14.94 15.43
C ARG A 94 3.06 15.28 15.35
N ASP A 95 3.93 14.28 15.42
CA ASP A 95 5.36 14.35 15.14
C ASP A 95 5.72 13.93 13.70
N THR A 96 4.72 13.54 12.89
CA THR A 96 4.90 12.84 11.62
C THR A 96 4.17 13.55 10.47
N VAL A 97 4.86 13.67 9.33
CA VAL A 97 4.28 14.10 8.04
C VAL A 97 4.07 12.89 7.15
N TYR A 98 2.85 12.75 6.62
CA TYR A 98 2.49 11.64 5.72
C TYR A 98 2.46 12.10 4.25
N VAL A 99 3.50 11.72 3.52
CA VAL A 99 3.65 11.96 2.08
C VAL A 99 3.11 10.75 1.33
N THR A 100 1.97 10.89 0.65
CA THR A 100 1.28 9.73 0.07
C THR A 100 0.84 9.91 -1.37
N ALA A 101 1.16 8.91 -2.18
CA ALA A 101 0.61 8.72 -3.52
C ALA A 101 -0.74 7.98 -3.49
N ASN A 102 -1.18 7.47 -2.34
CA ASN A 102 -2.34 6.61 -2.20
C ASN A 102 -3.56 7.36 -1.63
N PRO A 103 -4.68 7.48 -2.38
CA PRO A 103 -5.88 8.23 -1.96
C PRO A 103 -6.71 7.59 -0.83
N GLN A 104 -6.31 6.42 -0.30
CA GLN A 104 -7.12 5.67 0.66
C GLN A 104 -7.36 6.41 1.97
N LEU A 105 -6.38 7.14 2.50
CA LEU A 105 -6.58 7.91 3.75
C LEU A 105 -7.64 8.99 3.54
N TYR A 106 -7.52 9.78 2.47
CA TYR A 106 -8.51 10.81 2.14
C TYR A 106 -9.92 10.24 1.94
N ARG A 107 -10.04 9.09 1.25
CA ARG A 107 -11.32 8.37 1.08
C ARG A 107 -11.92 7.92 2.41
N LYS A 108 -11.08 7.60 3.39
CA LYS A 108 -11.46 7.01 4.67
C LYS A 108 -11.42 8.00 5.83
N ARG A 109 -11.18 9.29 5.59
CA ARG A 109 -11.02 10.32 6.62
C ARG A 109 -12.17 10.37 7.64
N ASP A 110 -13.40 10.10 7.21
CA ASP A 110 -14.57 10.07 8.13
C ASP A 110 -14.62 8.80 9.02
N ARG A 111 -13.69 7.87 8.86
CA ARG A 111 -13.66 6.56 9.52
C ARG A 111 -12.33 6.24 10.19
N ILE A 112 -11.31 7.07 9.99
CA ILE A 112 -9.97 6.87 10.52
C ILE A 112 -9.65 8.14 11.29
N ASP A 113 -9.64 8.01 12.62
CA ASP A 113 -9.35 9.10 13.54
C ASP A 113 -7.85 9.15 13.79
N VAL A 114 -7.10 9.88 12.96
CA VAL A 114 -5.65 9.99 13.07
C VAL A 114 -5.24 11.45 13.21
N GLN A 115 -4.32 11.74 14.12
CA GLN A 115 -3.76 13.08 14.30
C GLN A 115 -2.38 13.11 13.64
N LEU A 116 -2.25 13.74 12.48
CA LEU A 116 -0.97 13.90 11.78
C LEU A 116 -0.49 15.34 11.88
N HIS A 117 0.83 15.54 11.84
CA HIS A 117 1.36 16.91 11.71
C HIS A 117 0.98 17.51 10.36
N ASP A 118 1.07 16.71 9.29
CA ASP A 118 0.65 17.12 7.95
C ASP A 118 0.41 15.90 7.05
N VAL A 119 -0.41 16.07 6.00
CA VAL A 119 -0.68 15.07 4.96
C VAL A 119 -0.52 15.69 3.57
N ILE A 120 0.46 15.21 2.82
CA ILE A 120 0.72 15.67 1.45
C ILE A 120 0.16 14.62 0.47
N ASN A 121 -0.98 14.94 -0.13
CA ASN A 121 -1.69 14.09 -1.08
C ASN A 121 -1.19 14.33 -2.52
N ILE A 122 -0.12 13.65 -2.92
CA ILE A 122 0.56 13.87 -4.22
C ILE A 122 -0.40 13.71 -5.43
N TRP A 123 -1.38 12.83 -5.30
CA TRP A 123 -2.35 12.48 -6.33
C TRP A 123 -3.43 13.55 -6.58
N GLN A 124 -3.53 14.60 -5.73
CA GLN A 124 -4.53 15.67 -5.87
C GLN A 124 -4.10 16.80 -6.81
N ASP A 125 -2.80 17.06 -6.93
CA ASP A 125 -2.26 18.17 -7.72
C ASP A 125 -1.64 17.68 -9.04
N GLU A 126 -0.55 18.32 -9.48
CA GLU A 126 0.20 17.99 -10.69
C GLU A 126 0.97 16.66 -10.58
N GLY A 127 0.89 15.96 -9.45
CA GLY A 127 1.63 14.72 -9.22
C GLY A 127 1.06 13.48 -9.88
N TRP A 128 -0.15 13.55 -10.45
CA TRP A 128 -0.76 12.42 -11.14
C TRP A 128 -0.31 12.31 -12.60
N ASP A 129 0.11 11.11 -13.02
CA ASP A 129 0.45 10.80 -14.40
C ASP A 129 -0.73 10.11 -15.11
N ASP A 130 -1.35 10.80 -16.08
CA ASP A 130 -2.50 10.27 -16.81
C ASP A 130 -2.14 9.15 -17.81
N GLU A 131 -0.88 9.05 -18.26
CA GLU A 131 -0.42 7.96 -19.14
C GLU A 131 -0.35 6.65 -18.35
N PHE A 132 0.23 6.70 -17.15
CA PHE A 132 0.41 5.53 -16.27
C PHE A 132 -0.73 5.32 -15.28
N ARG A 133 -1.65 6.29 -15.17
CA ARG A 133 -2.79 6.29 -14.25
C ARG A 133 -2.36 6.01 -12.81
N THR A 134 -1.29 6.66 -12.41
CA THR A 134 -0.70 6.54 -11.08
C THR A 134 0.20 7.74 -10.80
N VAL A 135 0.62 7.90 -9.56
CA VAL A 135 1.74 8.80 -9.23
C VAL A 135 3.04 8.04 -9.50
N ARG A 136 3.95 8.71 -10.21
CA ARG A 136 5.24 8.15 -10.60
C ARG A 136 6.23 8.13 -9.43
N PRO A 137 7.12 7.13 -9.31
CA PRO A 137 8.13 7.08 -8.26
C PRO A 137 8.98 8.36 -8.15
N GLU A 138 9.38 8.94 -9.28
CA GLU A 138 10.14 10.18 -9.35
C GLU A 138 9.43 11.35 -8.66
N THR A 139 8.11 11.49 -8.87
CA THR A 139 7.30 12.51 -8.23
C THR A 139 7.22 12.31 -6.72
N VAL A 140 7.11 11.07 -6.25
CA VAL A 140 7.11 10.76 -4.81
C VAL A 140 8.44 11.15 -4.17
N VAL A 141 9.56 10.90 -4.85
CA VAL A 141 10.89 11.27 -4.37
C VAL A 141 11.02 12.79 -4.21
N ASP A 142 10.63 13.55 -5.23
CA ASP A 142 10.75 15.01 -5.22
C ASP A 142 9.91 15.61 -4.09
N VAL A 143 8.64 15.21 -3.96
CA VAL A 143 7.77 15.70 -2.89
C VAL A 143 8.27 15.28 -1.50
N ALA A 144 8.80 14.07 -1.35
CA ALA A 144 9.35 13.62 -0.06
C ALA A 144 10.60 14.41 0.36
N LYS A 145 11.43 14.86 -0.60
CA LYS A 145 12.57 15.74 -0.32
C LYS A 145 12.09 17.14 0.09
N ASP A 146 11.12 17.70 -0.61
CA ASP A 146 10.54 18.99 -0.27
C ASP A 146 9.92 18.96 1.15
N ALA A 147 9.20 17.89 1.48
CA ALA A 147 8.65 17.67 2.82
C ALA A 147 9.76 17.58 3.89
N ALA A 148 10.87 16.89 3.58
CA ALA A 148 12.02 16.80 4.47
C ALA A 148 12.70 18.14 4.74
N GLU A 149 12.71 19.05 3.76
CA GLU A 149 13.26 20.40 3.90
C GLU A 149 12.32 21.32 4.66
N GLN A 150 11.01 21.21 4.40
CA GLN A 150 9.96 21.99 5.06
C GLN A 150 9.77 21.59 6.53
N TYR A 151 9.89 20.30 6.84
CA TYR A 151 9.64 19.72 8.16
C TYR A 151 10.88 18.98 8.72
N PRO A 152 11.98 19.71 9.01
CA PRO A 152 13.27 19.10 9.38
C PRO A 152 13.27 18.41 10.76
N ASP A 153 12.28 18.68 11.60
CA ASP A 153 12.12 18.15 12.95
C ASP A 153 10.94 17.16 13.09
N LYS A 154 10.42 16.66 11.96
CA LYS A 154 9.34 15.67 11.91
C LYS A 154 9.81 14.34 11.34
N ARG A 155 9.13 13.27 11.72
CA ARG A 155 9.24 11.95 11.08
C ARG A 155 8.55 12.02 9.72
N LEU A 156 9.04 11.26 8.75
CA LEU A 156 8.39 11.16 7.44
C LEU A 156 7.86 9.76 7.22
N VAL A 157 6.60 9.65 6.81
CA VAL A 157 6.07 8.45 6.17
C VAL A 157 5.92 8.75 4.69
N VAL A 158 6.63 8.02 3.84
CA VAL A 158 6.61 8.18 2.38
C VAL A 158 5.99 6.93 1.77
N HIS A 159 4.80 7.04 1.19
CA HIS A 159 4.03 5.90 0.70
C HIS A 159 3.88 5.94 -0.82
N PHE A 160 4.66 5.08 -1.48
CA PHE A 160 4.62 4.85 -2.92
C PHE A 160 3.44 3.96 -3.29
N ILE A 161 2.91 4.13 -4.50
CA ILE A 161 2.01 3.13 -5.10
C ILE A 161 2.79 1.91 -5.57
N GLN A 162 4.02 2.07 -6.08
CA GLN A 162 4.75 0.92 -6.60
C GLN A 162 5.27 0.03 -5.45
N PRO A 163 5.21 -1.31 -5.58
CA PRO A 163 4.96 -2.07 -6.80
C PRO A 163 3.50 -2.43 -7.14
N HIS A 164 2.51 -1.94 -6.40
CA HIS A 164 1.08 -2.15 -6.70
C HIS A 164 0.74 -1.81 -8.17
N TYR A 165 -0.33 -2.41 -8.67
CA TYR A 165 -0.92 -2.08 -9.97
C TYR A 165 -1.32 -0.58 -10.02
N PRO A 166 -1.21 0.15 -11.15
CA PRO A 166 -0.81 -0.28 -12.49
C PRO A 166 0.65 -0.75 -12.62
N PHE A 167 0.88 -1.81 -13.40
CA PHE A 167 2.24 -2.26 -13.72
C PHE A 167 2.84 -1.42 -14.86
N ILE A 168 3.72 -0.49 -14.50
CA ILE A 168 4.31 0.52 -15.38
C ILE A 168 5.55 0.03 -16.14
N GLY A 169 6.01 -1.19 -15.83
CA GLY A 169 7.12 -1.87 -16.51
C GLY A 169 6.77 -2.42 -17.91
N PRO A 170 7.78 -2.80 -18.71
CA PRO A 170 7.59 -3.28 -20.09
C PRO A 170 6.57 -4.41 -20.24
N THR A 171 6.63 -5.43 -19.37
CA THR A 171 5.70 -6.57 -19.38
C THR A 171 4.27 -6.11 -19.10
N GLY A 172 4.10 -5.17 -18.15
CA GLY A 172 2.80 -4.59 -17.83
C GLY A 172 2.20 -3.85 -19.03
N LYS A 173 3.00 -2.99 -19.68
CA LYS A 173 2.57 -2.22 -20.86
C LYS A 173 2.24 -3.09 -22.08
N GLU A 174 3.00 -4.17 -22.29
CA GLU A 174 2.82 -5.03 -23.47
C GLU A 174 1.62 -5.97 -23.33
N HIS A 175 1.39 -6.49 -22.12
CA HIS A 175 0.48 -7.61 -21.94
C HIS A 175 -0.78 -7.29 -21.15
N LEU A 176 -0.83 -6.17 -20.42
CA LEU A 176 -1.94 -5.86 -19.54
C LEU A 176 -2.70 -4.63 -20.02
N ASP A 177 -4.01 -4.74 -19.94
CA ASP A 177 -4.90 -3.63 -20.18
C ASP A 177 -4.96 -2.76 -18.92
N LEU A 178 -4.25 -1.62 -18.96
CA LEU A 178 -4.26 -0.62 -17.88
C LEU A 178 -5.61 0.13 -17.78
N ASP A 179 -6.56 -0.14 -18.70
CA ASP A 179 -7.93 0.41 -18.64
C ASP A 179 -8.91 -0.44 -17.82
N SER A 180 -8.43 -1.52 -17.21
CA SER A 180 -9.27 -2.45 -16.47
C SER A 180 -9.40 -2.06 -14.98
N LEU A 181 -10.41 -1.24 -14.67
CA LEU A 181 -10.76 -0.84 -13.30
C LEU A 181 -11.01 -2.01 -12.31
N ASP A 182 -11.32 -3.21 -12.81
CA ASP A 182 -11.62 -4.42 -12.03
C ASP A 182 -10.60 -5.56 -12.26
N PHE A 183 -9.34 -5.20 -12.52
CA PHE A 183 -8.31 -6.11 -13.02
C PHE A 183 -8.22 -7.44 -12.27
N TRP A 184 -8.05 -7.39 -10.94
CA TRP A 184 -7.89 -8.60 -10.13
C TRP A 184 -9.14 -9.48 -10.07
N ASN A 185 -10.34 -8.90 -10.03
CA ASN A 185 -11.57 -9.70 -10.09
C ASN A 185 -11.76 -10.35 -11.46
N ARG A 186 -11.38 -9.67 -12.56
CA ARG A 186 -11.36 -10.27 -13.90
C ARG A 186 -10.34 -11.41 -14.02
N VAL A 187 -9.15 -11.26 -13.43
CA VAL A 187 -8.16 -12.35 -13.33
C VAL A 187 -8.78 -13.55 -12.59
N MET A 188 -9.46 -13.31 -11.47
CA MET A 188 -10.12 -14.38 -10.70
C MET A 188 -11.30 -15.03 -11.40
N ALA A 189 -12.05 -14.25 -12.18
CA ALA A 189 -13.15 -14.74 -13.00
C ALA A 189 -12.64 -15.53 -14.23
N GLY A 190 -11.33 -15.50 -14.52
CA GLY A 190 -10.75 -16.10 -15.72
C GLY A 190 -11.05 -15.30 -16.99
N GLU A 191 -11.38 -14.02 -16.85
CA GLU A 191 -11.69 -13.09 -17.95
C GLU A 191 -10.44 -12.40 -18.51
N VAL A 192 -9.30 -12.57 -17.85
CA VAL A 192 -7.98 -12.13 -18.31
C VAL A 192 -7.18 -13.36 -18.73
N ASP A 193 -6.96 -13.52 -20.04
CA ASP A 193 -6.16 -14.62 -20.60
C ASP A 193 -4.66 -14.30 -20.55
N VAL A 194 -4.15 -14.10 -19.33
CA VAL A 194 -2.73 -13.81 -19.06
C VAL A 194 -2.19 -14.82 -18.06
N PRO A 195 -1.09 -15.54 -18.38
CA PRO A 195 -0.47 -16.46 -17.45
C PRO A 195 -0.01 -15.76 -16.17
N VAL A 196 -0.15 -16.43 -15.02
CA VAL A 196 0.32 -15.93 -13.72
C VAL A 196 1.79 -15.50 -13.75
N SER A 197 2.64 -16.18 -14.54
CA SER A 197 4.04 -15.80 -14.70
C SER A 197 4.25 -14.43 -15.34
N VAL A 198 3.34 -14.01 -16.22
CA VAL A 198 3.37 -12.67 -16.85
C VAL A 198 2.93 -11.61 -15.85
N LEU A 199 1.86 -11.88 -15.08
CA LEU A 199 1.41 -11.00 -13.99
C LEU A 199 2.53 -10.79 -12.96
N TYR A 200 3.16 -11.89 -12.53
CA TYR A 200 4.25 -11.85 -11.57
C TYR A 200 5.47 -11.13 -12.14
N LYS A 201 5.79 -11.30 -13.42
CA LYS A 201 6.90 -10.59 -14.06
C LYS A 201 6.65 -9.07 -14.14
N ALA A 202 5.43 -8.65 -14.48
CA ALA A 202 5.08 -7.24 -14.50
C ALA A 202 5.16 -6.59 -13.11
N TYR A 203 4.70 -7.30 -12.07
CA TYR A 203 4.88 -6.89 -10.68
C TYR A 203 6.36 -6.81 -10.25
N GLU A 204 7.16 -7.81 -10.62
CA GLU A 204 8.61 -7.82 -10.35
C GLU A 204 9.33 -6.64 -11.00
N GLU A 205 8.99 -6.30 -12.26
CA GLU A 205 9.51 -5.11 -12.93
C GLU A 205 9.14 -3.82 -12.22
N ASN A 206 7.92 -3.73 -11.66
CA ASN A 206 7.51 -2.59 -10.85
C ASN A 206 8.37 -2.44 -9.56
N VAL A 207 8.74 -3.56 -8.93
CA VAL A 207 9.71 -3.55 -7.82
C VAL A 207 11.06 -3.05 -8.31
N GLU A 208 11.59 -3.60 -9.41
CA GLU A 208 12.87 -3.17 -9.99
C GLU A 208 12.88 -1.67 -10.36
N MET A 209 11.75 -1.14 -10.83
CA MET A 209 11.61 0.26 -11.20
C MET A 209 11.58 1.21 -10.00
N VAL A 210 10.97 0.83 -8.87
CA VAL A 210 10.87 1.73 -7.70
C VAL A 210 12.16 1.77 -6.88
N LEU A 211 12.97 0.71 -6.88
CA LEU A 211 14.16 0.62 -6.01
C LEU A 211 15.20 1.75 -6.25
N PRO A 212 15.55 2.18 -7.47
CA PRO A 212 16.46 3.32 -7.66
C PRO A 212 15.96 4.63 -7.01
N HIS A 213 14.65 4.85 -6.99
CA HIS A 213 14.04 6.02 -6.37
C HIS A 213 14.06 5.93 -4.84
N VAL A 214 13.88 4.72 -4.29
CA VAL A 214 14.09 4.47 -2.86
C VAL A 214 15.55 4.68 -2.48
N GLU A 215 16.50 4.21 -3.28
CA GLU A 215 17.94 4.42 -3.06
C GLU A 215 18.29 5.91 -2.99
N GLU A 216 17.70 6.71 -3.89
CA GLU A 216 17.84 8.16 -3.87
C GLU A 216 17.34 8.78 -2.56
N LEU A 217 16.17 8.38 -2.05
CA LEU A 217 15.69 8.80 -0.73
C LEU A 217 16.61 8.35 0.40
N LEU A 218 17.11 7.12 0.38
CA LEU A 218 18.04 6.62 1.39
C LEU A 218 19.34 7.44 1.43
N SER A 219 19.81 7.90 0.26
CA SER A 219 21.01 8.74 0.17
C SER A 219 20.78 10.21 0.55
N THR A 220 19.55 10.70 0.45
CA THR A 220 19.21 12.12 0.62
C THR A 220 18.64 12.41 2.02
N LEU A 221 17.70 11.59 2.48
CA LEU A 221 17.05 11.77 3.78
C LEU A 221 18.03 11.42 4.90
N GLN A 222 18.23 12.36 5.83
CA GLN A 222 19.05 12.12 7.01
C GLN A 222 18.30 11.27 8.04
N GLY A 223 19.06 10.53 8.84
CA GLY A 223 18.56 9.74 9.94
C GLY A 223 18.43 8.26 9.64
N LYS A 224 17.60 7.58 10.45
CA LYS A 224 17.31 6.16 10.33
C LYS A 224 16.09 5.96 9.44
N SER A 225 16.31 5.34 8.29
CA SER A 225 15.26 5.01 7.33
C SER A 225 14.90 3.52 7.39
N VAL A 226 13.61 3.22 7.33
CA VAL A 226 13.07 1.87 7.17
C VAL A 226 12.37 1.80 5.82
N VAL A 227 12.77 0.85 4.96
CA VAL A 227 12.04 0.51 3.74
C VAL A 227 11.21 -0.75 3.99
N THR A 228 9.91 -0.65 3.78
CA THR A 228 8.94 -1.69 4.11
C THR A 228 7.73 -1.64 3.18
N ALA A 229 6.68 -2.39 3.52
CA ALA A 229 5.42 -2.43 2.82
C ALA A 229 4.27 -2.43 3.84
N ASP A 230 3.13 -1.88 3.46
CA ASP A 230 1.91 -1.94 4.24
C ASP A 230 1.37 -3.38 4.27
N HIS A 231 1.36 -4.03 3.10
CA HIS A 231 1.04 -5.43 2.86
C HIS A 231 1.81 -6.00 1.64
N GLY A 232 1.52 -7.25 1.26
CA GLY A 232 2.02 -7.88 0.04
C GLY A 232 0.91 -8.12 -1.01
N GLU A 233 1.19 -8.99 -1.99
CA GLU A 233 0.33 -9.22 -3.17
C GLU A 233 0.17 -10.72 -3.48
N ALA A 234 -1.04 -11.17 -3.81
CA ALA A 234 -1.32 -12.55 -4.17
C ALA A 234 -1.45 -12.76 -5.70
N PHE A 235 -0.90 -13.87 -6.18
CA PHE A 235 -0.85 -14.28 -7.58
C PHE A 235 -1.42 -15.72 -7.77
N GLY A 236 -2.40 -16.10 -6.96
CA GLY A 236 -3.05 -17.41 -7.02
C GLY A 236 -2.72 -18.34 -5.84
N GLU A 237 -2.04 -17.83 -4.81
CA GLU A 237 -1.81 -18.57 -3.58
C GLU A 237 -3.13 -18.94 -2.89
N ARG A 238 -3.17 -20.12 -2.26
CA ARG A 238 -4.40 -20.69 -1.70
C ARG A 238 -4.63 -20.21 -0.26
N ALA A 239 -5.77 -19.58 -0.03
CA ALA A 239 -6.24 -19.22 1.30
C ALA A 239 -6.65 -20.45 2.14
N ARG A 240 -6.98 -20.21 3.40
CA ARG A 240 -7.45 -21.19 4.37
C ARG A 240 -8.68 -20.67 5.12
N PRO A 241 -9.55 -21.56 5.63
CA PRO A 241 -9.45 -23.02 5.60
C PRO A 241 -9.88 -23.64 4.27
N ILE A 242 -10.60 -22.90 3.43
CA ILE A 242 -11.02 -23.37 2.10
C ILE A 242 -9.94 -22.95 1.10
N PRO A 243 -9.31 -23.89 0.36
CA PRO A 243 -8.15 -23.65 -0.50
C PRO A 243 -8.51 -22.98 -1.83
N MET A 244 -9.17 -21.82 -1.74
CA MET A 244 -9.45 -20.92 -2.85
C MET A 244 -8.19 -20.14 -3.21
N ALA A 245 -7.89 -20.04 -4.51
CA ALA A 245 -6.82 -19.18 -5.01
C ALA A 245 -7.21 -17.71 -4.83
N GLU A 246 -6.31 -16.93 -4.23
CA GLU A 246 -6.47 -15.50 -4.03
C GLU A 246 -5.55 -14.75 -5.00
N TYR A 247 -6.06 -13.63 -5.51
CA TYR A 247 -5.34 -12.71 -6.37
C TYR A 247 -5.60 -11.30 -5.88
N GLY A 248 -4.63 -10.41 -6.08
CA GLY A 248 -4.67 -9.11 -5.43
C GLY A 248 -4.42 -9.24 -3.92
N HIS A 249 -4.88 -8.25 -3.17
CA HIS A 249 -4.69 -8.13 -1.73
C HIS A 249 -6.06 -7.99 -1.04
N PRO A 250 -6.90 -9.05 -1.04
CA PRO A 250 -8.22 -8.99 -0.46
C PRO A 250 -8.14 -8.71 1.05
N ASN A 251 -8.78 -7.63 1.49
CA ASN A 251 -8.88 -7.26 2.90
C ASN A 251 -9.42 -8.43 3.76
N GLY A 252 -8.73 -8.74 4.86
CA GLY A 252 -9.11 -9.76 5.83
C GLY A 252 -8.67 -11.17 5.47
N ILE A 253 -7.77 -11.33 4.50
CA ILE A 253 -7.11 -12.59 4.15
C ILE A 253 -5.64 -12.51 4.55
N TYR A 254 -5.22 -13.30 5.54
CA TYR A 254 -3.86 -13.21 6.12
C TYR A 254 -2.98 -14.39 5.69
N ILE A 255 -2.83 -14.58 4.36
CA ILE A 255 -1.82 -15.51 3.83
C ILE A 255 -0.41 -14.89 3.90
N PRO A 256 0.67 -15.68 4.01
CA PRO A 256 2.02 -15.13 4.16
C PRO A 256 2.44 -14.16 3.06
N GLN A 257 1.94 -14.33 1.83
CA GLN A 257 2.23 -13.46 0.69
C GLN A 257 1.64 -12.06 0.84
N LEU A 258 0.59 -11.91 1.65
CA LEU A 258 -0.03 -10.61 1.95
C LEU A 258 0.51 -10.01 3.26
N THR A 259 1.00 -10.82 4.19
CA THR A 259 1.38 -10.35 5.53
C THR A 259 2.87 -10.41 5.85
N THR A 260 3.70 -10.98 4.97
CA THR A 260 5.17 -11.01 5.15
C THR A 260 5.80 -9.90 4.32
N VAL A 261 6.22 -8.84 4.99
CA VAL A 261 6.72 -7.60 4.36
C VAL A 261 8.23 -7.44 4.56
N PRO A 262 8.93 -6.74 3.63
CA PRO A 262 10.31 -6.36 3.86
C PRO A 262 10.44 -5.40 5.03
N TRP A 263 11.59 -5.46 5.69
CA TRP A 263 11.99 -4.51 6.70
C TRP A 263 13.49 -4.28 6.56
N LEU A 264 13.85 -3.30 5.73
CA LEU A 264 15.24 -2.92 5.48
C LEU A 264 15.57 -1.66 6.27
N VAL A 265 16.59 -1.75 7.12
CA VAL A 265 17.05 -0.62 7.94
C VAL A 265 18.31 -0.03 7.32
N HIS A 266 18.33 1.29 7.12
CA HIS A 266 19.47 2.05 6.64
C HIS A 266 19.67 3.31 7.48
N GLN A 267 20.92 3.69 7.76
CA GLN A 267 21.26 4.92 8.47
C GLN A 267 22.05 5.84 7.55
N ASN A 268 21.55 7.05 7.34
CA ASN A 268 22.24 8.09 6.57
C ASN A 268 22.53 9.30 7.47
N GLY A 269 23.80 9.53 7.79
CA GLY A 269 24.20 10.68 8.61
C GLY A 269 23.62 10.64 10.04
N VAL A 270 23.38 11.83 10.60
CA VAL A 270 22.89 12.01 11.97
C VAL A 270 21.36 11.90 12.05
N ARG A 271 20.86 11.40 13.19
CA ARG A 271 19.43 11.36 13.50
C ARG A 271 18.89 12.78 13.72
N ARG A 272 17.63 13.01 13.34
CA ARG A 272 16.91 14.27 13.59
C ARG A 272 16.45 14.34 15.04
N SER A 273 16.23 15.56 15.54
CA SER A 273 15.53 15.77 16.81
C SER A 273 14.05 15.92 16.51
N ILE A 274 13.26 14.88 16.80
CA ILE A 274 11.82 14.87 16.52
C ILE A 274 11.05 15.65 17.58
N THR A 275 10.09 16.47 17.15
CA THR A 275 9.18 17.20 18.04
C THR A 275 7.71 16.95 17.67
N GLU A 276 6.82 16.90 18.65
CA GLU A 276 5.38 16.95 18.42
C GLU A 276 4.96 18.39 18.05
N GLY A 277 4.09 18.54 17.05
CA GLY A 277 3.48 19.80 16.63
C GLY A 277 1.98 19.86 16.92
N ASP A 278 1.34 20.92 16.44
CA ASP A 278 -0.12 20.96 16.31
C ASP A 278 -0.56 20.10 15.11
N GLU A 279 -1.84 19.73 15.07
CA GLU A 279 -2.46 19.06 13.92
C GLU A 279 -2.41 19.97 12.68
N GLY A 280 -2.03 19.41 11.53
CA GLY A 280 -1.95 20.16 10.27
C GLY A 280 -3.31 20.54 9.70
N GLU A 281 -3.39 21.73 9.09
CA GLU A 281 -4.63 22.26 8.49
C GLU A 281 -5.00 21.56 7.15
N HIS A 282 -4.12 20.75 6.55
CA HIS A 282 -4.27 20.23 5.19
C HIS A 282 -5.17 18.98 5.03
N MET A 283 -5.75 18.43 6.11
CA MET A 283 -6.76 17.36 5.96
C MET A 283 -8.12 17.86 5.44
N GLU A 284 -8.38 19.17 5.48
CA GLU A 284 -9.70 19.77 5.22
C GLU A 284 -9.86 20.44 3.83
N GLU A 285 -8.84 20.48 2.97
CA GLU A 285 -9.01 21.14 1.67
C GLU A 285 -10.00 20.38 0.77
N ASP A 286 -11.08 21.06 0.37
CA ASP A 286 -12.07 20.60 -0.61
C ASP A 286 -11.41 20.51 -2.00
N VAL A 287 -10.99 19.32 -2.36
CA VAL A 287 -10.26 19.08 -3.61
C VAL A 287 -11.23 18.98 -4.78
N SER A 288 -10.91 19.66 -5.88
CA SER A 288 -11.69 19.65 -7.13
C SER A 288 -11.54 18.36 -7.97
N VAL A 289 -10.64 17.46 -7.56
CA VAL A 289 -10.31 16.20 -8.25
C VAL A 289 -11.24 15.07 -7.82
N ASP A 290 -11.68 14.26 -8.79
CA ASP A 290 -12.48 13.07 -8.55
C ASP A 290 -11.62 11.94 -7.96
N VAL A 291 -11.58 11.88 -6.63
CA VAL A 291 -10.92 10.84 -5.83
C VAL A 291 -11.38 9.45 -6.24
N GLU A 292 -12.66 9.29 -6.54
CA GLU A 292 -13.24 8.01 -6.93
C GLU A 292 -12.64 7.54 -8.25
N GLN A 293 -12.40 8.46 -9.18
CA GLN A 293 -11.66 8.16 -10.42
C GLN A 293 -10.22 7.72 -10.13
N ARG A 294 -9.48 8.41 -9.25
CA ARG A 294 -8.09 8.01 -8.91
C ARG A 294 -8.03 6.63 -8.25
N LEU A 295 -8.98 6.32 -7.38
CA LEU A 295 -9.10 4.98 -6.78
C LEU A 295 -9.44 3.92 -7.81
N GLN A 296 -10.35 4.22 -8.74
CA GLN A 296 -10.69 3.33 -9.84
C GLN A 296 -9.45 3.01 -10.68
N ASP A 297 -8.69 4.03 -11.06
CA ASP A 297 -7.45 3.92 -11.83
C ASP A 297 -6.42 3.01 -11.16
N LEU A 298 -6.32 3.08 -9.83
CA LEU A 298 -5.46 2.22 -9.03
C LEU A 298 -6.04 0.82 -8.78
N GLY A 299 -7.27 0.52 -9.21
CA GLY A 299 -7.91 -0.78 -8.96
C GLY A 299 -8.49 -0.95 -7.54
N TYR A 300 -8.81 0.15 -6.87
CA TYR A 300 -9.31 0.21 -5.49
C TYR A 300 -10.83 0.41 -5.33
N ALA A 301 -11.57 0.44 -6.43
CA ALA A 301 -13.01 0.72 -6.49
C ALA A 301 -13.88 -0.54 -6.66
#